data_AF-A0A920PF56-F1
#
_entry.id   AF-A0A920PF56-F1
#
_cell.length_a   1.000
_cell.length_b   1.000
_cell.length_c   1.000
_cell.angle_alpha   90.00
_cell.angle_beta   90.00
_cell.angle_gamma   90.00
#
_symmetry.space_group_name_H-M   'P 1'
#
loop_
_entity.id
_entity.type
_entity.pdbx_description
1 polymer ?
#
loop_
_entity_poly.entity_id
_entity_poly.type
_entity_poly.pdbx_seq_one_letter_code
_entity_poly.pdbx_strand_id
1 'polypeptide(L)'
;MKKRTFIEQVERSVKNNGYCVIVASEGARYKNGKFLADAGTKDSFGHKQLGGVAPVIATMVKESLGYKYHYAIADYLQRSARHLASQTDLKQAYSVGESAVKMAIKGEKSKMVTIDRLSDKPYKWKIGSAPLAKVANNEKMMPRKFITRNGYGITSACKTYMLPLIKGEAYPDL
;
A
#
# COMPACT_ATOMS: atom_id res chain seq x y z
N MET A 1 -6.21 -15.62 1.89
CA MET A 1 -7.13 -15.58 3.03
C MET A 1 -7.82 -16.94 3.22
N LYS A 2 -7.99 -17.40 4.47
CA LYS A 2 -8.90 -18.50 4.82
C LYS A 2 -10.16 -17.88 5.43
N LYS A 3 -11.34 -18.16 4.86
CA LYS A 3 -12.62 -17.55 5.31
C LYS A 3 -12.84 -17.72 6.81
N ARG A 4 -12.66 -18.93 7.34
CA ARG A 4 -12.87 -19.23 8.77
C ARG A 4 -12.02 -18.34 9.69
N THR A 5 -10.71 -18.29 9.46
CA THR A 5 -9.80 -17.51 10.32
C THR A 5 -10.04 -16.01 10.20
N PHE A 6 -10.48 -15.54 9.02
CA PHE A 6 -10.88 -14.15 8.84
C PHE A 6 -12.10 -13.80 9.69
N ILE A 7 -13.17 -14.58 9.60
CA ILE A 7 -14.41 -14.38 10.38
C ILE A 7 -14.13 -14.44 11.89
N GLU A 8 -13.31 -15.40 12.35
CA GLU A 8 -12.89 -15.48 13.76
C GLU A 8 -12.17 -14.20 14.23
N GLN A 9 -11.34 -13.57 13.39
CA GLN A 9 -10.70 -12.29 13.75
C GLN A 9 -11.69 -11.13 13.79
N VAL A 10 -12.63 -11.06 12.84
CA VAL A 10 -13.65 -10.02 12.81
C VAL A 10 -14.53 -10.11 14.07
N GLU A 11 -15.02 -11.30 14.38
CA GLU A 11 -15.83 -11.55 15.58
C GLU A 11 -15.06 -11.16 16.86
N ARG A 12 -13.79 -11.59 16.99
CA ARG A 12 -12.93 -11.21 18.11
C ARG A 12 -12.75 -9.69 18.22
N SER A 13 -12.54 -9.00 17.10
CA SER A 13 -12.37 -7.54 17.09
C SER A 13 -13.64 -6.84 17.55
N VAL A 14 -14.82 -7.27 17.09
CA VAL A 14 -16.10 -6.68 17.49
C VAL A 14 -16.37 -6.96 18.97
N LYS A 15 -16.17 -8.19 19.45
CA LYS A 15 -16.34 -8.53 20.88
C LYS A 15 -15.48 -7.67 21.80
N ASN A 16 -14.25 -7.36 21.37
CA ASN A 16 -13.30 -6.61 22.20
C ASN A 16 -13.47 -5.09 22.13
N ASN A 17 -13.98 -4.55 21.02
CA ASN A 17 -13.96 -3.09 20.76
C ASN A 17 -15.33 -2.50 20.41
N GLY A 18 -16.37 -3.32 20.28
CA GLY A 18 -17.70 -2.92 19.78
C GLY A 18 -17.78 -2.74 18.26
N TYR A 19 -16.66 -2.75 17.55
CA TYR A 19 -16.59 -2.60 16.09
C TYR A 19 -15.34 -3.27 15.48
N CYS A 20 -15.28 -3.34 14.14
CA CYS A 20 -14.10 -3.79 13.40
C CYS A 20 -13.94 -2.97 12.12
N VAL A 21 -12.74 -2.43 11.89
CA VAL A 21 -12.37 -1.75 10.64
C VAL A 21 -11.48 -2.69 9.83
N ILE A 22 -11.85 -2.91 8.57
CA ILE A 22 -11.14 -3.81 7.67
C ILE A 22 -10.62 -3.00 6.49
N VAL A 23 -9.31 -3.04 6.28
CA VAL A 23 -8.66 -2.50 5.08
C VAL A 23 -8.28 -3.67 4.18
N ALA A 24 -8.75 -3.65 2.94
CA ALA A 24 -8.52 -4.72 1.97
C ALA A 24 -7.88 -4.17 0.69
N SER A 25 -6.78 -4.80 0.26
CA SER A 25 -6.20 -4.54 -1.06
C SER A 25 -7.07 -5.17 -2.15
N GLU A 26 -7.19 -4.48 -3.29
CA GLU A 26 -7.84 -4.99 -4.50
C GLU A 26 -7.29 -6.35 -4.95
N GLY A 27 -6.01 -6.61 -4.71
CA GLY A 27 -5.33 -7.85 -5.06
C GLY A 27 -5.48 -8.98 -4.04
N ALA A 28 -6.37 -8.86 -3.05
CA ALA A 28 -6.56 -9.88 -2.04
C ALA A 28 -6.96 -11.23 -2.67
N ARG A 29 -6.31 -12.31 -2.23
CA ARG A 29 -6.52 -13.68 -2.76
C ARG A 29 -6.96 -14.66 -1.69
N TYR A 30 -7.73 -15.66 -2.08
CA TYR A 30 -7.98 -16.86 -1.31
C TYR A 30 -6.72 -17.72 -1.20
N LYS A 31 -6.70 -18.71 -0.30
CA LYS A 31 -5.54 -19.62 -0.14
C LYS A 31 -5.22 -20.39 -1.43
N ASN A 32 -6.23 -20.64 -2.27
CA ASN A 32 -6.07 -21.30 -3.58
C ASN A 32 -5.56 -20.36 -4.69
N GLY A 33 -5.15 -19.13 -4.37
CA GLY A 33 -4.60 -18.18 -5.32
C GLY A 33 -5.62 -17.40 -6.15
N LYS A 34 -6.91 -17.75 -6.10
CA LYS A 34 -7.98 -16.98 -6.76
C LYS A 34 -8.17 -15.64 -6.07
N PHE A 35 -8.44 -14.58 -6.84
CA PHE A 35 -8.81 -13.28 -6.29
C PHE A 35 -10.10 -13.38 -5.48
N LEU A 36 -10.23 -12.54 -4.44
CA LEU A 36 -11.45 -12.44 -3.64
C LEU A 36 -12.61 -11.92 -4.49
N ALA A 37 -12.32 -10.92 -5.33
CA ALA A 37 -13.21 -10.45 -6.36
C ALA A 37 -12.55 -10.71 -7.72
N ASP A 38 -13.06 -11.72 -8.43
CA ASP A 38 -12.71 -11.98 -9.82
C ASP A 38 -13.91 -11.52 -10.65
N ALA A 39 -13.82 -10.33 -11.25
CA ALA A 39 -14.90 -9.77 -12.07
C ALA A 39 -15.04 -10.50 -13.43
N GLY A 40 -14.14 -11.43 -13.77
CA GLY A 40 -14.16 -12.19 -15.02
C GLY A 40 -13.81 -11.37 -16.27
N THR A 41 -13.82 -10.04 -16.19
CA THR A 41 -13.46 -9.12 -17.27
C THR A 41 -11.95 -8.88 -17.32
N LYS A 42 -11.37 -9.04 -18.51
CA LYS A 42 -10.01 -8.62 -18.85
C LYS A 42 -10.10 -7.30 -19.61
N ASP A 43 -9.23 -6.35 -19.30
CA ASP A 43 -9.06 -5.15 -20.12
C ASP A 43 -8.40 -5.49 -21.47
N SER A 44 -8.32 -4.49 -22.35
CA SER A 44 -7.73 -4.61 -23.70
C SER A 44 -6.23 -4.96 -23.69
N PHE A 45 -5.57 -4.94 -22.54
CA PHE A 45 -4.17 -5.33 -22.34
C PHE A 45 -4.04 -6.72 -21.67
N GLY A 46 -5.15 -7.38 -21.37
CA GLY A 46 -5.19 -8.71 -20.76
C GLY A 46 -5.09 -8.71 -19.23
N HIS A 47 -5.11 -7.55 -18.57
CA HIS A 47 -5.15 -7.46 -17.12
C HIS A 47 -6.58 -7.69 -16.62
N LYS A 48 -6.71 -8.51 -15.56
CA LYS A 48 -8.01 -8.68 -14.89
C LYS A 48 -8.39 -7.36 -14.24
N GLN A 49 -9.60 -6.86 -14.53
CA GLN A 49 -10.11 -5.66 -13.87
C GLN A 49 -10.34 -5.98 -12.40
N LEU A 50 -9.51 -5.39 -11.54
CA LEU A 50 -9.61 -5.53 -10.10
C LEU A 50 -10.64 -4.52 -9.58
N GLY A 51 -11.57 -4.99 -8.76
CA GLY A 51 -12.67 -4.20 -8.20
C GLY A 51 -13.65 -5.10 -7.48
N GLY A 52 -14.33 -4.60 -6.44
CA GLY A 52 -15.39 -5.37 -5.75
C GLY A 52 -14.93 -6.22 -4.55
N VAL A 53 -13.69 -6.10 -4.08
CA VAL A 53 -13.24 -6.80 -2.85
C VAL A 53 -14.07 -6.36 -1.61
N ALA A 54 -14.43 -5.08 -1.54
CA ALA A 54 -15.20 -4.51 -0.44
C ALA A 54 -16.59 -5.15 -0.28
N PRO A 55 -17.47 -5.19 -1.31
CA PRO A 55 -18.77 -5.85 -1.19
C PRO A 55 -18.64 -7.35 -0.90
N VAL A 56 -17.66 -8.06 -1.49
CA VAL A 56 -17.42 -9.49 -1.19
C VAL A 56 -17.12 -9.70 0.29
N ILE A 57 -16.23 -8.89 0.87
CA ILE A 57 -15.90 -8.99 2.30
C ILE A 57 -17.11 -8.62 3.17
N ALA A 58 -17.82 -7.55 2.82
CA ALA A 58 -18.96 -7.06 3.58
C ALA A 58 -20.10 -8.09 3.65
N THR A 59 -20.48 -8.66 2.52
CA THR A 59 -21.46 -9.75 2.43
C THR A 59 -20.98 -10.98 3.21
N MET A 60 -19.70 -11.36 3.07
CA MET A 60 -19.13 -12.48 3.81
C MET A 60 -19.25 -12.31 5.33
N VAL A 61 -19.01 -11.11 5.85
CA VAL A 61 -19.17 -10.79 7.28
C VAL A 61 -20.65 -10.83 7.69
N LYS A 62 -21.55 -10.23 6.90
CA LYS A 62 -22.98 -10.21 7.19
C LYS A 62 -23.58 -11.61 7.24
N GLU A 63 -23.28 -12.45 6.26
CA GLU A 63 -23.78 -13.83 6.19
C GLU A 63 -23.24 -14.70 7.33
N SER A 64 -21.99 -14.47 7.76
CA SER A 64 -21.34 -15.32 8.76
C SER A 64 -21.64 -14.89 10.20
N LEU A 65 -21.81 -13.59 10.46
CA LEU A 65 -21.91 -13.02 11.82
C LEU A 65 -23.16 -12.17 12.05
N GLY A 66 -23.94 -11.86 11.01
CA GLY A 66 -25.13 -11.01 11.12
C GLY A 66 -24.85 -9.52 11.31
N TYR A 67 -23.59 -9.10 11.42
CA TYR A 67 -23.22 -7.71 11.71
C TYR A 67 -23.63 -6.73 10.60
N LYS A 68 -24.13 -5.55 11.01
CA LYS A 68 -24.33 -4.40 10.12
C LYS A 68 -22.97 -3.91 9.62
N TYR A 69 -22.89 -3.51 8.36
CA TYR A 69 -21.65 -3.02 7.76
C TYR A 69 -21.87 -1.74 6.96
N HIS A 70 -20.77 -1.02 6.75
CA HIS A 70 -20.61 -0.01 5.72
C HIS A 70 -19.25 -0.26 5.05
N TYR A 71 -19.13 0.05 3.76
CA TYR A 71 -17.85 0.01 3.07
C TYR A 71 -17.69 1.24 2.18
N ALA A 72 -16.45 1.63 1.95
CA ALA A 72 -16.06 2.67 1.01
C ALA A 72 -14.95 2.15 0.12
N ILE A 73 -14.93 2.60 -1.14
CA ILE A 73 -13.88 2.26 -2.10
C ILE A 73 -13.20 3.59 -2.43
N ALA A 74 -11.92 3.72 -2.04
CA ALA A 74 -11.20 4.97 -2.24
C ALA A 74 -10.89 5.25 -3.72
N ASP A 75 -10.66 4.20 -4.51
CA ASP A 75 -10.41 4.27 -5.96
C ASP A 75 -9.39 5.38 -6.29
N TYR A 76 -9.70 6.29 -7.22
CA TYR A 76 -8.80 7.37 -7.61
C TYR A 76 -8.48 8.35 -6.48
N LEU A 77 -9.37 8.53 -5.50
CA LEU A 77 -9.17 9.50 -4.41
C LEU A 77 -7.87 9.24 -3.66
N GLN A 78 -7.51 7.97 -3.42
CA GLN A 78 -6.28 7.64 -2.68
C GLN A 78 -4.99 8.04 -3.41
N ARG A 79 -5.03 8.21 -4.74
CA ARG A 79 -3.88 8.56 -5.58
C ARG A 79 -3.94 9.97 -6.16
N SER A 80 -5.05 10.69 -5.98
CA SER A 80 -5.22 12.09 -6.39
C SER A 80 -5.41 13.05 -5.21
N ALA A 81 -5.27 12.57 -3.96
CA ALA A 81 -5.42 13.37 -2.74
C ALA A 81 -4.25 14.34 -2.47
N ARG A 82 -3.88 15.18 -3.43
CA ARG A 82 -2.85 16.22 -3.24
C ARG A 82 -3.18 17.12 -2.05
N HIS A 83 -4.46 17.38 -1.78
CA HIS A 83 -4.93 18.16 -0.63
C HIS A 83 -4.52 17.59 0.75
N LEU A 84 -4.07 16.33 0.84
CA LEU A 84 -3.60 15.68 2.08
C LEU A 84 -2.25 14.97 1.89
N ALA A 85 -1.44 15.43 0.94
CA ALA A 85 -0.18 14.75 0.62
C ALA A 85 0.85 14.86 1.76
N SER A 86 1.65 13.80 1.90
CA SER A 86 2.80 13.78 2.81
C SER A 86 3.87 14.78 2.36
N GLN A 87 4.31 15.61 3.30
CA GLN A 87 5.43 16.54 3.08
C GLN A 87 6.73 15.79 2.79
N THR A 88 6.92 14.62 3.39
CA THR A 88 8.09 13.77 3.15
C THR A 88 8.08 13.24 1.71
N ASP A 89 6.94 12.72 1.25
CA ASP A 89 6.78 12.21 -0.11
C ASP A 89 6.98 13.33 -1.14
N LEU A 90 6.38 14.50 -0.90
CA LEU A 90 6.54 15.66 -1.77
C LEU A 90 8.02 16.07 -1.91
N LYS A 91 8.74 16.20 -0.79
CA LYS A 91 10.18 16.55 -0.80
C LYS A 91 11.01 15.54 -1.56
N GLN A 92 10.71 14.26 -1.37
CA GLN A 92 11.39 13.17 -2.06
C GLN A 92 11.11 13.19 -3.56
N ALA A 93 9.85 13.37 -3.98
CA ALA A 93 9.45 13.47 -5.38
C ALA A 93 10.18 14.61 -6.11
N TYR A 94 10.20 15.82 -5.53
CA TYR A 94 10.95 16.94 -6.10
C TYR A 94 12.46 16.67 -6.18
N SER A 95 13.05 16.13 -5.11
CA SER A 95 14.49 15.87 -5.05
C SER A 95 14.92 14.80 -6.05
N VAL A 96 14.07 13.79 -6.29
CA VAL A 96 14.27 12.76 -7.31
C VAL A 96 14.28 13.38 -8.71
N GLY A 97 13.28 14.20 -9.04
CA GLY A 97 13.21 14.89 -10.33
C GLY A 97 14.39 15.82 -10.58
N GLU A 98 14.71 16.68 -9.60
CA GLU A 98 15.84 17.61 -9.68
C GLU A 98 17.17 16.86 -9.88
N SER A 99 17.39 15.77 -9.13
CA SER A 99 18.62 14.99 -9.22
C SER A 99 18.73 14.25 -10.55
N ALA A 100 17.62 13.77 -11.12
CA ALA A 100 17.62 13.13 -12.43
C ALA A 100 18.13 14.09 -13.52
N VAL A 101 17.65 15.34 -13.51
CA VAL A 101 18.11 16.39 -14.43
C VAL A 101 19.60 16.69 -14.24
N LYS A 102 20.04 16.87 -12.99
CA LYS A 102 21.46 17.12 -12.66
C LYS A 102 22.37 15.99 -13.14
N MET A 103 21.96 14.72 -12.98
CA MET A 103 22.70 13.55 -13.47
C MET A 103 22.76 13.51 -15.00
N ALA A 104 21.65 13.79 -15.67
CA ALA A 104 21.60 13.83 -17.13
C ALA A 104 22.51 14.91 -17.72
N ILE A 105 22.54 16.12 -17.14
CA ILE A 105 23.43 17.21 -17.56
C ILE A 105 24.91 16.82 -17.40
N LYS A 106 25.25 16.05 -16.36
CA LYS A 106 26.60 15.49 -16.15
C LYS A 106 26.95 14.35 -17.11
N GLY A 107 26.05 14.00 -18.04
CA GLY A 107 26.26 12.93 -19.01
C GLY A 107 26.01 11.53 -18.47
N GLU A 108 25.44 11.38 -17.27
CA GLU A 108 25.08 10.07 -16.73
C GLU A 108 23.88 9.50 -17.50
N LYS A 109 23.98 8.21 -17.88
CA LYS A 109 22.98 7.50 -18.69
C LYS A 109 22.56 6.20 -18.01
N SER A 110 21.38 5.70 -18.35
CA SER A 110 20.88 4.39 -17.93
C SER A 110 20.85 4.16 -16.41
N LYS A 111 20.49 5.20 -15.65
CA LYS A 111 20.35 5.16 -14.19
C LYS A 111 18.94 5.52 -13.74
N MET A 112 18.51 4.94 -12.61
CA MET A 112 17.36 5.37 -11.85
C MET A 112 17.83 6.07 -10.58
N VAL A 113 17.25 7.23 -10.28
CA VAL A 113 17.48 7.94 -9.01
C VAL A 113 16.79 7.17 -7.88
N THR A 114 17.47 7.03 -6.74
CA THR A 114 16.97 6.31 -5.57
C THR A 114 16.81 7.23 -4.37
N ILE A 115 15.92 6.84 -3.45
CA ILE A 115 15.81 7.42 -2.12
C ILE A 115 16.43 6.43 -1.14
N ASP A 116 17.62 6.75 -0.64
CA ASP A 116 18.37 5.88 0.25
C ASP A 116 18.09 6.28 1.70
N ARG A 117 17.41 5.41 2.44
CA ARG A 117 17.20 5.60 3.88
C ARG A 117 18.53 5.42 4.62
N LEU A 118 18.93 6.44 5.39
CA LEU A 118 20.16 6.46 6.18
C LEU A 118 19.93 6.15 7.67
N SER A 119 18.79 6.59 8.21
CA SER A 119 18.42 6.33 9.60
C SER A 119 16.91 6.34 9.77
N ASP A 120 16.39 5.59 10.74
CA ASP A 120 14.99 5.60 11.16
C ASP A 120 14.71 6.66 12.24
N LYS A 121 15.70 6.96 13.09
CA LYS A 121 15.55 7.84 14.27
C LYS A 121 16.83 8.66 14.51
N PRO A 122 16.85 9.97 14.18
CA PRO A 122 15.84 10.65 13.37
C PRO A 122 15.78 10.09 11.95
N TYR A 123 14.61 10.15 11.31
CA TYR A 123 14.48 9.72 9.92
C TYR A 123 15.35 10.58 9.01
N LYS A 124 16.30 9.95 8.33
CA LYS A 124 17.21 10.60 7.38
C LYS A 124 17.23 9.80 6.08
N TRP A 125 17.29 10.51 4.97
CA TRP A 125 17.42 9.93 3.64
C TRP A 125 18.34 10.81 2.79
N LYS A 126 18.87 10.24 1.72
CA LYS A 126 19.62 10.98 0.69
C LYS A 126 19.19 10.50 -0.69
N ILE A 127 19.56 11.27 -1.70
CA ILE A 127 19.48 10.82 -3.08
C ILE A 127 20.66 9.90 -3.39
N GLY A 128 20.36 8.78 -4.04
CA GLY A 128 21.31 7.86 -4.64
C GLY A 128 21.00 7.63 -6.11
N SER A 129 21.68 6.65 -6.71
CA SER A 129 21.32 6.14 -8.03
C SER A 129 21.66 4.65 -8.14
N ALA A 130 20.91 3.96 -8.99
CA ALA A 130 21.15 2.57 -9.34
C ALA A 130 21.17 2.42 -10.87
N PRO A 131 22.00 1.53 -11.44
CA PRO A 131 21.92 1.18 -12.85
C PRO A 131 20.55 0.60 -13.20
N LEU A 132 19.92 1.04 -14.29
CA LEU A 132 18.59 0.56 -14.70
C LEU A 132 18.54 -0.97 -14.85
N ALA A 133 19.61 -1.58 -15.36
CA ALA A 133 19.71 -3.04 -15.51
C ALA A 133 19.60 -3.80 -14.18
N LYS A 134 19.93 -3.17 -13.05
CA LYS A 134 19.78 -3.76 -11.71
C LYS A 134 18.40 -3.54 -11.09
N VAL A 135 17.57 -2.70 -11.71
CA VAL A 135 16.23 -2.36 -11.22
C VAL A 135 15.15 -2.98 -12.09
N ALA A 136 15.35 -3.04 -13.41
CA ALA A 136 14.41 -3.64 -14.33
C ALA A 136 14.04 -5.07 -13.88
N ASN A 137 12.76 -5.40 -13.97
CA ASN A 137 12.18 -6.69 -13.59
C ASN A 137 12.37 -7.11 -12.12
N ASN A 138 12.81 -6.20 -11.24
CA ASN A 138 12.88 -6.44 -9.81
C ASN A 138 11.71 -5.76 -9.10
N GLU A 139 11.10 -6.48 -8.16
CA GLU A 139 9.98 -5.98 -7.36
C GLU A 139 10.37 -5.86 -5.88
N LYS A 140 9.90 -4.80 -5.23
CA LYS A 140 10.03 -4.64 -3.79
C LYS A 140 8.88 -5.35 -3.08
N MET A 141 9.08 -6.63 -2.78
CA MET A 141 8.11 -7.42 -2.03
C MET A 141 7.94 -6.89 -0.60
N MET A 142 6.69 -6.89 -0.11
CA MET A 142 6.38 -6.56 1.28
C MET A 142 7.07 -7.55 2.24
N PRO A 143 7.97 -7.12 3.12
CA PRO A 143 8.70 -8.03 4.00
C PRO A 143 7.75 -8.82 4.91
N ARG A 144 7.95 -10.14 5.03
CA ARG A 144 7.11 -10.99 5.91
C ARG A 144 7.05 -10.48 7.36
N LYS A 145 8.17 -9.93 7.85
CA LYS A 145 8.30 -9.35 9.19
C LYS A 145 7.44 -8.10 9.41
N PHE A 146 6.91 -7.48 8.36
CA PHE A 146 5.99 -6.34 8.48
C PHE A 146 4.56 -6.76 8.82
N ILE A 147 4.22 -8.03 8.62
CA ILE A 147 2.88 -8.56 8.84
C ILE A 147 2.90 -9.40 10.13
N THR A 148 1.88 -9.25 10.98
CA THR A 148 1.75 -10.03 12.22
C THR A 148 1.69 -11.54 11.94
N ARG A 149 1.90 -12.37 12.97
CA ARG A 149 1.86 -13.84 12.84
C ARG A 149 0.51 -14.33 12.32
N ASN A 150 -0.59 -13.75 12.80
CA ASN A 150 -1.95 -14.09 12.38
C ASN A 150 -2.32 -13.55 10.98
N GLY A 151 -1.52 -12.67 10.38
CA GLY A 151 -1.70 -12.19 9.02
C GLY A 151 -2.70 -11.04 8.84
N TYR A 152 -3.26 -10.48 9.92
CA TYR A 152 -4.31 -9.46 9.87
C TYR A 152 -3.91 -8.12 10.51
N GLY A 153 -2.61 -7.89 10.71
CA GLY A 153 -2.11 -6.63 11.26
C GLY A 153 -0.68 -6.34 10.81
N ILE A 154 -0.21 -5.13 11.13
CA ILE A 154 1.16 -4.70 10.87
C ILE A 154 2.01 -4.75 12.15
N THR A 155 3.28 -5.06 12.01
CA THR A 155 4.23 -5.12 13.14
C THR A 155 4.88 -3.78 13.42
N SER A 156 5.60 -3.66 14.53
CA SER A 156 6.44 -2.49 14.84
C SER A 156 7.48 -2.21 13.76
N ALA A 157 8.05 -3.25 13.13
CA ALA A 157 8.99 -3.08 12.02
C ALA A 157 8.33 -2.38 10.81
N CYS A 158 7.08 -2.74 10.51
CA CYS A 158 6.29 -2.06 9.47
C CYS A 158 6.06 -0.59 9.82
N LYS A 159 5.67 -0.31 11.08
CA LYS A 159 5.43 1.05 11.55
C LYS A 159 6.69 1.90 11.49
N THR A 160 7.84 1.38 11.94
CA THR A 160 9.14 2.06 11.82
C THR A 160 9.47 2.42 10.37
N TYR A 161 9.15 1.52 9.42
CA TYR A 161 9.37 1.79 8.01
C TYR A 161 8.39 2.83 7.44
N MET A 162 7.08 2.67 7.68
CA MET A 162 6.04 3.46 7.00
C MET A 162 5.79 4.84 7.61
N LEU A 163 5.80 4.96 8.95
CA LEU A 163 5.41 6.21 9.61
C LEU A 163 6.22 7.44 9.17
N PRO A 164 7.55 7.36 8.95
CA PRO A 164 8.29 8.51 8.47
C PRO A 164 7.90 8.95 7.06
N LEU A 165 7.39 8.03 6.22
CA LEU A 165 7.04 8.32 4.82
C LEU A 165 5.76 9.16 4.70
N ILE A 166 4.89 9.11 5.70
CA ILE A 166 3.65 9.89 5.76
C ILE A 166 3.76 11.12 6.67
N LYS A 167 4.99 11.48 7.09
CA LYS A 167 5.20 12.54 8.08
C LYS A 167 5.12 13.92 7.43
N GLY A 168 4.35 14.80 8.09
CA GLY A 168 4.17 16.20 7.74
C GLY A 168 3.15 16.39 6.63
N GLU A 169 2.51 17.55 6.64
CA GLU A 169 1.44 17.93 5.73
C GLU A 169 1.99 18.93 4.72
N ALA A 170 1.71 18.73 3.43
CA ALA A 170 2.11 19.68 2.40
C ALA A 170 0.89 20.21 1.67
N TYR A 171 0.04 21.00 2.31
CA TYR A 171 -1.15 21.56 1.64
C TYR A 171 -0.78 22.33 0.36
N PRO A 172 -1.58 22.27 -0.71
CA PRO A 172 -1.38 23.14 -1.86
C PRO A 172 -1.60 24.60 -1.44
N ASP A 173 -0.86 25.51 -2.08
CA ASP A 173 -1.12 26.94 -1.92
C ASP A 173 -2.50 27.26 -2.53
N LEU A 174 -3.24 28.15 -1.86
CA LEU A 174 -4.57 28.61 -2.29
C LEU A 174 -4.48 29.65 -3.41
#